data_AF-A0AAN4IGC2-F1
#
_entry.id   AF-A0AAN4IGC2-F1
#
_cell.length_a   1.000
_cell.length_b   1.000
_cell.length_c   1.000
_cell.angle_alpha   90.00
_cell.angle_beta   90.00
_cell.angle_gamma   90.00
#
_symmetry.space_group_name_H-M   'P 1'
#
loop_
_entity.id
_entity.type
_entity.pdbx_description
1 polymer ?
#
loop_
_entity_poly.entity_id
_entity_poly.type
_entity_poly.pdbx_seq_one_letter_code
_entity_poly.pdbx_strand_id
1 'polypeptide(L)'
;MGLSRWKVIVCLVLAAAAVWGFSHWRYSAGYGDADQDWREEWAQRDARDATALAQRQDEARAEEQRRQGEIDAIRKQASQQLAGVQADADRARAASRGLHDRADKLARKLADRERACGAGTPGRSEAETSGAVLLADLFRRADDRAGQLAKDVDEARARGLACEAAYDAVKSGRDK
;
A
#
# COMPACT_ATOMS: atom_id res chain seq x y z
N MET A 1 -86.73 41.23 -36.34
CA MET A 1 -86.09 40.14 -37.10
C MET A 1 -85.52 39.13 -36.10
N GLY A 2 -86.29 38.09 -35.74
CA GLY A 2 -85.82 37.07 -34.81
C GLY A 2 -84.81 36.15 -35.51
N LEU A 3 -83.60 36.03 -34.97
CA LEU A 3 -82.66 35.05 -35.49
C LEU A 3 -83.28 33.64 -35.39
N SER A 4 -83.30 32.90 -36.50
CA SER A 4 -83.70 31.49 -36.49
C SER A 4 -82.86 30.73 -35.46
N ARG A 5 -83.50 29.90 -34.63
CA ARG A 5 -82.88 29.17 -33.50
C ARG A 5 -81.59 28.43 -33.90
N TRP A 6 -81.54 27.91 -35.12
CA TRP A 6 -80.35 27.31 -35.75
C TRP A 6 -79.14 28.25 -35.78
N LYS A 7 -79.33 29.53 -36.16
CA LYS A 7 -78.24 30.51 -36.27
C LYS A 7 -77.63 30.82 -34.91
N VAL A 8 -78.45 30.86 -33.86
CA VAL A 8 -77.99 31.07 -32.48
C VAL A 8 -77.13 29.88 -32.01
N ILE A 9 -77.55 28.65 -32.31
CA ILE A 9 -76.79 27.44 -31.98
C ILE A 9 -75.43 27.43 -32.68
N VAL A 10 -75.38 27.74 -33.97
CA VAL A 10 -74.11 27.82 -34.73
C VAL A 10 -73.17 28.88 -34.15
N CYS A 11 -73.69 30.07 -33.81
CA CYS A 11 -72.88 31.11 -33.18
C CYS A 11 -72.30 30.68 -31.83
N LEU A 12 -73.07 29.96 -30.99
CA LEU A 12 -72.59 29.45 -29.71
C LEU A 12 -71.49 28.40 -29.87
N VAL A 13 -71.65 27.49 -30.83
CA VAL A 13 -70.63 26.46 -31.12
C VAL A 13 -69.33 27.09 -31.62
N LEU A 14 -69.42 28.09 -32.51
CA LEU A 14 -68.25 28.82 -32.99
C LEU A 14 -67.56 29.60 -31.87
N ALA A 15 -68.33 30.24 -30.98
CA ALA A 15 -67.78 30.92 -29.82
C ALA A 15 -67.05 29.94 -28.88
N ALA A 16 -67.64 28.78 -28.60
CA ALA A 16 -67.02 27.75 -27.77
C ALA A 16 -65.73 27.19 -28.41
N ALA A 17 -65.74 26.94 -29.72
CA ALA A 17 -64.57 26.49 -30.46
C ALA A 17 -63.44 27.54 -30.46
N ALA A 18 -63.79 28.82 -30.61
CA ALA A 18 -62.82 29.93 -30.55
C ALA A 18 -62.19 30.06 -29.16
N VAL A 19 -62.99 29.97 -28.09
CA VAL A 19 -62.49 29.99 -26.70
C VAL A 19 -61.60 28.78 -26.43
N TRP A 20 -62.01 27.59 -26.87
CA TRP A 20 -61.21 26.37 -26.70
C TRP A 20 -59.88 26.43 -27.45
N GLY A 21 -59.89 26.84 -28.73
CA GLY A 21 -58.69 26.99 -29.53
C GLY A 21 -57.73 28.04 -28.97
N PHE A 22 -58.25 29.19 -28.52
CA PHE A 22 -57.44 30.23 -27.89
C PHE A 22 -56.86 29.80 -26.53
N SER A 23 -57.66 29.12 -25.72
CA SER A 23 -57.20 28.55 -24.44
C SER A 23 -56.12 27.50 -24.65
N HIS A 24 -56.32 26.59 -25.61
CA HIS A 24 -55.36 25.55 -25.94
C HIS A 24 -54.06 26.16 -26.46
N TRP A 25 -54.14 27.12 -27.39
CA TRP A 25 -52.96 27.82 -27.92
C TRP A 25 -52.17 28.54 -26.82
N ARG A 26 -52.85 29.28 -25.93
CA ARG A 26 -52.21 29.94 -24.78
C ARG A 26 -51.55 28.95 -23.83
N TYR A 27 -52.22 27.83 -23.53
CA TYR A 27 -51.66 26.79 -22.67
C TYR A 27 -50.43 26.14 -23.31
N SER A 28 -50.51 25.73 -24.58
CA SER A 28 -49.39 25.09 -25.27
C SER A 28 -48.19 26.02 -25.44
N ALA A 29 -48.43 27.31 -25.71
CA ALA A 29 -47.37 28.31 -25.83
C ALA A 29 -46.69 28.55 -24.47
N GLY A 30 -47.47 28.75 -23.40
CA GLY A 30 -46.92 28.94 -22.05
C GLY A 30 -46.24 27.70 -21.48
N TYR A 31 -46.78 26.50 -21.77
CA TYR A 31 -46.13 25.24 -21.41
C TYR A 31 -44.81 25.06 -22.14
N GLY A 32 -44.77 25.39 -23.44
CA GLY A 32 -43.54 25.29 -24.24
C GLY A 32 -42.43 26.21 -23.72
N ASP A 33 -42.76 27.45 -23.38
CA ASP A 33 -41.83 28.43 -22.81
C ASP A 33 -41.30 27.95 -21.46
N ALA A 34 -42.19 27.56 -20.54
CA ALA A 34 -41.81 27.03 -19.24
C ALA A 34 -40.98 25.73 -19.34
N ASP A 35 -41.31 24.83 -20.28
CA ASP A 35 -40.55 23.59 -20.50
C ASP A 35 -39.13 23.87 -21.00
N GLN A 36 -38.95 24.87 -21.88
CA GLN A 36 -37.62 25.30 -22.33
C GLN A 36 -36.82 25.92 -21.18
N ASP A 37 -37.42 26.87 -20.45
CA ASP A 37 -36.78 27.51 -19.29
C ASP A 37 -36.32 26.47 -18.26
N TRP A 38 -37.20 25.53 -17.91
CA TRP A 38 -36.84 24.45 -16.99
C TRP A 38 -35.71 23.57 -17.55
N ARG A 39 -35.77 23.18 -18.84
CA ARG A 39 -34.70 22.38 -19.45
C ARG A 39 -33.35 23.10 -19.41
N GLU A 40 -33.33 24.40 -19.67
CA GLU A 40 -32.11 25.20 -19.61
C GLU A 40 -31.57 25.27 -18.17
N GLU A 41 -32.42 25.52 -17.18
CA GLU A 41 -32.03 25.52 -15.76
C GLU A 41 -31.45 24.17 -15.32
N TRP A 42 -32.11 23.07 -15.70
CA TRP A 42 -31.65 21.71 -15.43
C TRP A 42 -30.32 21.42 -16.12
N ALA A 43 -30.18 21.76 -17.41
CA ALA A 43 -28.93 21.56 -18.14
C ALA A 43 -27.77 22.35 -17.52
N GLN A 44 -28.01 23.60 -17.11
CA GLN A 44 -27.01 24.40 -16.40
C GLN A 44 -26.66 23.81 -15.05
N ARG A 45 -27.65 23.27 -14.32
CA ARG A 45 -27.41 22.60 -13.03
C ARG A 45 -26.57 21.33 -13.23
N ASP A 46 -26.95 20.48 -14.18
CA ASP A 46 -26.21 19.25 -14.48
C ASP A 46 -24.77 19.55 -14.91
N ALA A 47 -24.55 20.61 -15.70
CA ALA A 47 -23.22 21.05 -16.09
C ALA A 47 -22.38 21.53 -14.88
N ARG A 48 -22.99 22.29 -13.96
CA ARG A 48 -22.35 22.71 -12.70
C ARG A 48 -22.04 21.51 -11.80
N ASP A 49 -22.98 20.59 -11.66
CA ASP A 49 -22.83 19.39 -10.84
C ASP A 49 -21.76 18.44 -11.42
N ALA A 50 -21.71 18.27 -12.73
CA ALA A 50 -20.66 17.50 -13.42
C ALA A 50 -19.28 18.12 -13.22
N THR A 51 -19.18 19.45 -13.32
CA THR A 51 -17.91 20.19 -13.11
C THR A 51 -17.46 20.08 -11.65
N ALA A 52 -18.36 20.28 -10.69
CA ALA A 52 -18.08 20.15 -9.27
C ALA A 52 -17.70 18.71 -8.91
N LEU A 53 -18.31 17.70 -9.54
CA LEU A 53 -17.95 16.30 -9.36
C LEU A 53 -16.54 16.03 -9.90
N ALA A 54 -16.21 16.50 -11.10
CA ALA A 54 -14.89 16.33 -11.69
C ALA A 54 -13.80 16.96 -10.82
N GLN A 55 -14.01 18.18 -10.33
CA GLN A 55 -13.09 18.85 -9.41
C GLN A 55 -12.86 18.05 -8.13
N ARG A 56 -13.94 17.58 -7.48
CA ARG A 56 -13.81 16.73 -6.28
C ARG A 56 -13.08 15.42 -6.56
N GLN A 57 -13.28 14.82 -7.73
CA GLN A 57 -12.55 13.61 -8.13
C GLN A 57 -11.05 13.89 -8.35
N ASP A 58 -10.71 15.03 -8.95
CA ASP A 58 -9.33 15.42 -9.17
C ASP A 58 -8.60 15.73 -7.87
N GLU A 59 -9.24 16.45 -6.95
CA GLU A 59 -8.73 16.70 -5.60
C GLU A 59 -8.51 15.39 -4.83
N ALA A 60 -9.49 14.47 -4.86
CA ALA A 60 -9.38 13.18 -4.22
C ALA A 60 -8.26 12.31 -4.84
N ARG A 61 -8.11 12.33 -6.17
CA ARG A 61 -7.04 11.61 -6.86
C ARG A 61 -5.66 12.18 -6.55
N ALA A 62 -5.53 13.51 -6.46
CA ALA A 62 -4.27 14.15 -6.09
C ALA A 62 -3.85 13.78 -4.66
N GLU A 63 -4.80 13.77 -3.72
CA GLU A 63 -4.55 13.33 -2.34
C GLU A 63 -4.16 11.85 -2.26
N GLU A 64 -4.85 10.98 -3.00
CA GLU A 64 -4.52 9.55 -3.06
C GLU A 64 -3.11 9.34 -3.64
N GLN A 65 -2.77 10.02 -4.73
CA GLN A 65 -1.43 9.95 -5.33
C GLN A 65 -0.34 10.43 -4.37
N ARG A 66 -0.60 11.48 -3.59
CA ARG A 66 0.32 11.96 -2.55
C ARG A 66 0.58 10.88 -1.51
N ARG A 67 -0.48 10.29 -0.96
CA ARG A 67 -0.39 9.22 0.06
C ARG A 67 0.31 7.98 -0.48
N GLN A 68 -0.03 7.56 -1.71
CA GLN A 68 0.62 6.43 -2.36
C GLN A 68 2.12 6.69 -2.55
N GLY A 69 2.51 7.90 -2.96
CA GLY A 69 3.90 8.29 -3.11
C GLY A 69 4.71 8.23 -1.80
N GLU A 70 4.12 8.66 -0.68
CA GLU A 70 4.75 8.55 0.65
C GLU A 70 4.95 7.08 1.05
N ILE A 71 3.94 6.23 0.87
CA ILE A 71 4.03 4.80 1.16
C ILE A 71 5.05 4.10 0.25
N ASP A 72 5.09 4.44 -1.03
CA ASP A 72 6.05 3.88 -1.98
C ASP A 72 7.49 4.26 -1.61
N ALA A 73 7.71 5.50 -1.16
CA ALA A 73 9.01 5.95 -0.67
C ALA A 73 9.44 5.16 0.59
N ILE A 74 8.53 4.97 1.54
CA ILE A 74 8.77 4.17 2.76
C ILE A 74 9.10 2.72 2.38
N ARG A 75 8.34 2.12 1.47
CA ARG A 75 8.58 0.76 0.97
C ARG A 75 9.94 0.63 0.30
N LYS A 76 10.34 1.61 -0.50
CA LYS A 76 11.66 1.65 -1.14
C LYS A 76 12.77 1.73 -0.10
N GLN A 77 12.64 2.61 0.89
CA GLN A 77 13.60 2.75 1.98
C GLN A 77 13.71 1.46 2.80
N ALA A 78 12.59 0.85 3.18
CA ALA A 78 12.56 -0.43 3.89
C ALA A 78 13.26 -1.54 3.10
N SER A 79 13.02 -1.59 1.78
CA SER A 79 13.66 -2.58 0.90
C SER A 79 15.18 -2.37 0.82
N GLN A 80 15.64 -1.13 0.78
CA GLN A 80 17.07 -0.80 0.83
C GLN A 80 17.70 -1.17 2.18
N GLN A 81 17.02 -0.91 3.29
CA GLN A 81 17.50 -1.31 4.63
C GLN A 81 17.61 -2.84 4.75
N LEU A 82 16.61 -3.59 4.28
CA LEU A 82 16.65 -5.06 4.25
C LEU A 82 17.81 -5.58 3.38
N ALA A 83 18.05 -4.97 2.22
CA ALA A 83 19.19 -5.32 1.38
C ALA A 83 20.54 -5.04 2.08
N GLY A 84 20.65 -3.93 2.81
CA GLY A 84 21.81 -3.60 3.63
C GLY A 84 22.04 -4.63 4.74
N VAL A 85 20.99 -4.95 5.51
CA VAL A 85 21.03 -5.99 6.56
C VAL A 85 21.48 -7.34 5.99
N GLN A 86 20.96 -7.73 4.82
CA GLN A 86 21.36 -8.98 4.18
C GLN A 86 22.83 -8.95 3.76
N ALA A 87 23.31 -7.85 3.17
CA ALA A 87 24.71 -7.71 2.80
C ALA A 87 25.63 -7.74 4.04
N ASP A 88 25.21 -7.14 5.14
CA ASP A 88 25.96 -7.12 6.41
C ASP A 88 26.03 -8.54 7.01
N ALA A 89 24.91 -9.26 7.02
CA ALA A 89 24.86 -10.66 7.43
C ALA A 89 25.76 -11.55 6.57
N ASP A 90 25.82 -11.33 5.25
CA ASP A 90 26.68 -12.11 4.36
C ASP A 90 28.17 -11.81 4.58
N ARG A 91 28.53 -10.54 4.85
CA ARG A 91 29.90 -10.17 5.25
C ARG A 91 30.28 -10.80 6.59
N ALA A 92 29.39 -10.77 7.58
CA ALA A 92 29.60 -11.43 8.87
C ALA A 92 29.80 -12.94 8.71
N ARG A 93 28.94 -13.62 7.93
CA ARG A 93 29.09 -15.06 7.62
C ARG A 93 30.42 -15.39 6.95
N ALA A 94 30.89 -14.54 6.03
CA ALA A 94 32.18 -14.74 5.38
C ALA A 94 33.35 -14.63 6.39
N ALA A 95 33.29 -13.66 7.29
CA ALA A 95 34.27 -13.50 8.35
C ALA A 95 34.24 -14.68 9.34
N SER A 96 33.05 -15.11 9.78
CA SER A 96 32.85 -16.28 10.66
C SER A 96 33.44 -17.56 10.05
N ARG A 97 33.16 -17.85 8.77
CA ARG A 97 33.75 -19.01 8.07
C ARG A 97 35.27 -18.97 8.10
N GLY A 98 35.87 -17.81 7.82
CA GLY A 98 37.33 -17.64 7.89
C GLY A 98 37.89 -17.86 9.29
N LEU A 99 37.15 -17.46 10.34
CA LEU A 99 37.53 -17.70 11.73
C LEU A 99 37.41 -19.18 12.12
N HIS A 100 36.31 -19.84 11.73
CA HIS A 100 36.09 -21.27 11.94
C HIS A 100 37.20 -22.11 11.29
N ASP A 101 37.58 -21.81 10.05
CA ASP A 101 38.68 -22.51 9.36
C ASP A 101 40.03 -22.37 10.10
N ARG A 102 40.30 -21.19 10.66
CA ARG A 102 41.52 -20.93 11.43
C ARG A 102 41.49 -21.65 12.78
N ALA A 103 40.34 -21.63 13.47
CA ALA A 103 40.12 -22.33 14.72
C ALA A 103 40.27 -23.84 14.55
N ASP A 104 39.66 -24.42 13.52
CA ASP A 104 39.77 -25.85 13.18
C ASP A 104 41.22 -26.25 12.87
N LYS A 105 41.95 -25.44 12.10
CA LYS A 105 43.38 -25.67 11.83
C LYS A 105 44.21 -25.65 13.12
N LEU A 106 43.93 -24.73 14.03
CA LEU A 106 44.64 -24.65 15.30
C LEU A 106 44.29 -25.84 16.22
N ALA A 107 43.01 -26.19 16.29
CA ALA A 107 42.50 -27.32 17.06
C ALA A 107 43.11 -28.65 16.60
N ARG A 108 43.22 -28.88 15.27
CA ARG A 108 43.90 -30.05 14.71
C ARG A 108 45.38 -30.09 15.10
N LYS A 109 46.11 -28.97 14.97
CA LYS A 109 47.52 -28.88 15.37
C LYS A 109 47.73 -29.17 16.87
N LEU A 110 46.82 -28.69 17.71
CA LEU A 110 46.84 -28.97 19.15
C LEU A 110 46.57 -30.46 19.43
N ALA A 111 45.53 -31.03 18.81
CA ALA A 111 45.22 -32.45 18.93
C ALA A 111 46.39 -33.34 18.47
N ASP A 112 47.04 -33.00 17.37
CA ASP A 112 48.20 -33.74 16.86
C ASP A 112 49.40 -33.67 17.84
N ARG A 113 49.63 -32.50 18.46
CA ARG A 113 50.64 -32.35 19.51
C ARG A 113 50.29 -33.13 20.78
N GLU A 114 49.04 -33.09 21.22
CA GLU A 114 48.55 -33.85 22.37
C GLU A 114 48.75 -35.36 22.17
N ARG A 115 48.47 -35.86 20.96
CA ARG A 115 48.75 -37.25 20.58
C ARG A 115 50.25 -37.56 20.57
N ALA A 116 51.07 -36.69 19.97
CA ALA A 116 52.52 -36.88 19.90
C ALA A 116 53.19 -36.88 21.29
N CYS A 117 52.77 -35.99 22.20
CA CYS A 117 53.28 -35.94 23.57
C CYS A 117 52.71 -37.05 24.48
N GLY A 118 51.51 -37.57 24.17
CA GLY A 118 50.84 -38.61 24.94
C GLY A 118 51.24 -40.05 24.58
N ALA A 119 52.05 -40.26 23.55
CA ALA A 119 52.41 -41.57 22.99
C ALA A 119 53.18 -42.52 23.95
N GLY A 120 53.43 -42.13 25.20
CA GLY A 120 54.09 -42.94 26.23
C GLY A 120 53.32 -43.09 27.54
N THR A 121 52.09 -42.58 27.64
CA THR A 121 51.30 -42.66 28.89
C THR A 121 50.47 -43.95 28.93
N PRO A 122 50.72 -44.90 29.85
CA PRO A 122 49.93 -46.12 29.93
C PRO A 122 48.49 -45.79 30.36
N GLY A 123 47.50 -46.22 29.56
CA GLY A 123 46.08 -46.09 29.89
C GLY A 123 45.29 -44.99 29.17
N ARG A 124 45.93 -44.17 28.32
CA ARG A 124 45.20 -43.19 27.49
C ARG A 124 44.55 -43.87 26.29
N SER A 125 43.23 -43.78 26.16
CA SER A 125 42.51 -44.30 25.00
C SER A 125 42.77 -43.43 23.76
N GLU A 126 43.12 -44.04 22.64
CA GLU A 126 43.31 -43.39 21.32
C GLU A 126 42.03 -42.67 20.81
N ALA A 127 40.89 -42.94 21.45
CA ALA A 127 39.56 -42.42 21.12
C ALA A 127 39.13 -41.15 21.90
N GLU A 128 39.95 -40.61 22.81
CA GLU A 128 39.60 -39.35 23.49
C GLU A 128 39.60 -38.17 22.50
N THR A 129 38.45 -37.54 22.33
CA THR A 129 38.31 -36.36 21.47
C THR A 129 39.09 -35.20 22.11
N SER A 130 40.10 -34.69 21.41
CA SER A 130 40.89 -33.54 21.90
C SER A 130 39.97 -32.38 22.29
N GLY A 131 40.17 -31.84 23.49
CA GLY A 131 39.37 -30.70 23.99
C GLY A 131 39.44 -29.48 23.08
N ALA A 132 40.55 -29.30 22.35
CA ALA A 132 40.69 -28.24 21.36
C ALA A 132 39.73 -28.39 20.17
N VAL A 133 39.47 -29.63 19.73
CA VAL A 133 38.52 -29.92 18.63
C VAL A 133 37.08 -29.71 19.11
N LEU A 134 36.76 -30.12 20.34
CA LEU A 134 35.45 -29.86 20.93
C LEU A 134 35.19 -28.36 21.08
N LEU A 135 36.18 -27.58 21.56
CA LEU A 135 36.04 -26.13 21.70
C LEU A 135 35.79 -25.44 20.36
N ALA A 136 36.45 -25.88 19.29
CA ALA A 136 36.23 -25.36 17.93
C ALA A 136 34.81 -25.66 17.43
N ASP A 137 34.27 -26.86 17.67
CA ASP A 137 32.87 -27.20 17.32
C ASP A 137 31.86 -26.38 18.12
N LEU A 138 32.09 -26.22 19.44
CA LEU A 138 31.23 -25.41 20.31
C LEU A 138 31.24 -23.94 19.89
N PHE A 139 32.41 -23.38 19.59
CA PHE A 139 32.53 -22.01 19.11
C PHE A 139 31.75 -21.81 17.80
N ARG A 140 31.89 -22.74 16.84
CA ARG A 140 31.15 -22.69 15.59
C ARG A 140 29.63 -22.72 15.80
N ARG A 141 29.13 -23.63 16.64
CA ARG A 141 27.69 -23.71 16.94
C ARG A 141 27.17 -22.45 17.65
N ALA A 142 27.97 -21.88 18.54
CA ALA A 142 27.62 -20.66 19.25
C ALA A 142 27.55 -19.47 18.28
N ASP A 143 28.54 -19.32 17.40
CA ASP A 143 28.58 -18.26 16.38
C ASP A 143 27.44 -18.42 15.36
N ASP A 144 27.18 -19.64 14.87
CA ASP A 144 26.07 -19.93 13.97
C ASP A 144 24.72 -19.55 14.60
N ARG A 145 24.53 -19.84 15.88
CA ARG A 145 23.31 -19.48 16.61
C ARG A 145 23.20 -17.97 16.81
N ALA A 146 24.29 -17.31 17.17
CA ALA A 146 24.33 -15.85 17.31
C ALA A 146 24.01 -15.16 15.98
N GLY A 147 24.54 -15.66 14.86
CA GLY A 147 24.28 -15.12 13.53
C GLY A 147 22.82 -15.29 13.08
N GLN A 148 22.17 -16.40 13.44
CA GLN A 148 20.72 -16.58 13.18
C GLN A 148 19.89 -15.57 13.97
N LEU A 149 20.18 -15.41 15.26
CA LEU A 149 19.47 -14.45 16.12
C LEU A 149 19.67 -13.01 15.64
N ALA A 150 20.89 -12.64 15.27
CA ALA A 150 21.18 -11.31 14.71
C ALA A 150 20.36 -11.04 13.46
N LYS A 151 20.31 -12.00 12.52
CA LYS A 151 19.49 -11.88 11.30
C LYS A 151 18.02 -11.64 11.62
N ASP A 152 17.43 -12.44 12.51
CA ASP A 152 16.02 -12.34 12.86
C ASP A 152 15.70 -10.98 13.50
N VAL A 153 16.58 -10.49 14.39
CA VAL A 153 16.44 -9.19 15.05
C VAL A 153 16.60 -8.03 14.05
N ASP A 154 17.59 -8.09 13.16
CA ASP A 154 17.83 -7.03 12.17
C ASP A 154 16.68 -6.94 11.16
N GLU A 155 16.14 -8.09 10.74
CA GLU A 155 14.98 -8.16 9.86
C GLU A 155 13.71 -7.64 10.56
N ALA A 156 13.48 -8.03 11.81
CA ALA A 156 12.38 -7.51 12.61
C ALA A 156 12.49 -5.99 12.81
N ARG A 157 13.70 -5.49 13.06
CA ARG A 157 13.98 -4.05 13.23
C ARG A 157 13.72 -3.28 11.94
N ALA A 158 14.21 -3.76 10.79
CA ALA A 158 13.98 -3.11 9.50
C ALA A 158 12.48 -3.02 9.16
N ARG A 159 11.73 -4.10 9.42
CA ARG A 159 10.26 -4.11 9.26
C ARG A 159 9.57 -3.17 10.25
N GLY A 160 10.01 -3.14 11.51
CA GLY A 160 9.47 -2.26 12.54
C GLY A 160 9.63 -0.78 12.18
N LEU A 161 10.81 -0.37 11.72
CA LEU A 161 11.07 0.99 11.26
C LEU A 161 10.19 1.38 10.05
N ALA A 162 9.91 0.44 9.16
CA ALA A 162 8.99 0.67 8.05
C ALA A 162 7.55 0.89 8.52
N CYS A 163 7.08 0.11 9.51
CA CYS A 163 5.76 0.28 10.11
C CYS A 163 5.63 1.62 10.84
N GLU A 164 6.65 2.02 11.60
CA GLU A 164 6.69 3.31 12.29
C GLU A 164 6.61 4.48 11.29
N ALA A 165 7.44 4.44 10.24
CA ALA A 165 7.43 5.46 9.19
C ALA A 165 6.06 5.54 8.46
N ALA A 166 5.43 4.40 8.19
CA ALA A 166 4.10 4.35 7.57
C ALA A 166 3.03 4.95 8.50
N TYR A 167 3.10 4.66 9.80
CA TYR A 167 2.20 5.24 10.79
C TYR A 167 2.38 6.76 10.88
N ASP A 168 3.61 7.25 10.92
CA ASP A 168 3.91 8.68 10.97
C ASP A 168 3.44 9.42 9.71
N ALA A 169 3.57 8.81 8.52
CA ALA A 169 3.00 9.35 7.29
C ALA A 169 1.47 9.51 7.40
N VAL A 170 0.77 8.46 7.84
CA VAL A 170 -0.70 8.51 8.05
C VAL A 170 -1.10 9.53 9.11
N LYS A 171 -0.33 9.64 10.20
CA LYS A 171 -0.60 10.59 11.28
C LYS A 171 -0.41 12.03 10.81
N SER A 172 0.73 12.34 10.17
CA SER A 172 1.03 13.69 9.67
C SER A 172 0.08 14.14 8.55
N GLY A 173 -0.45 13.20 7.77
CA GLY A 173 -1.49 13.48 6.76
C GLY A 173 -2.89 13.73 7.34
N ARG A 174 -3.14 13.43 8.61
CA ARG A 174 -4.40 13.73 9.32
C ARG A 174 -4.39 15.11 9.99
N ASP A 175 -3.20 15.58 10.37
CA ASP A 175 -3.00 16.85 11.08
C ASP A 175 -2.86 18.06 10.11
N LYS A 176 -2.93 17.82 8.79
CA LYS A 176 -2.99 18.85 7.73
C LYS A 176 -4.41 19.00 7.20
#